data_AF-A0A4Y1R3I0-F1
#
_entry.id   AF-A0A4Y1R3I0-F1
#
_cell.length_a   1.000
_cell.length_b   1.000
_cell.length_c   1.000
_cell.angle_alpha   90.00
_cell.angle_beta   90.00
_cell.angle_gamma   90.00
#
_symmetry.space_group_name_H-M   'P 1'
#
loop_
_entity.id
_entity.type
_entity.pdbx_description
1 polymer ?
#
loop_
_entity_poly.entity_id
_entity_poly.type
_entity_poly.pdbx_seq_one_letter_code
_entity_poly.pdbx_strand_id
1 'polypeptide(L)'
;MGSHDCHVFMQRLLPVGIRHLLPEDVVKPIMLLSRFFSQLTAKTLRRTDMFQLRHDIVQVLCKFEMIFPPAFFTSMMHVMVHLPEEALLAGPVNYRWMYPIERLLGELKKSVRWAKPEGSIIEAWVQYESLTFCGMYLKDVETVFNRPQRNNDGGMRNEKLSVFAQSA
;
A
#
# COMPACT_ATOMS: atom_id res chain seq x y z
N MET A 1 -9.53 -10.57 -7.61
CA MET A 1 -9.07 -9.27 -7.05
C MET A 1 -8.23 -9.57 -5.83
N GLY A 2 -7.02 -9.04 -5.76
CA GLY A 2 -6.21 -9.11 -4.54
C GLY A 2 -6.74 -8.13 -3.48
N SER A 3 -6.34 -8.32 -2.23
CA SER A 3 -6.66 -7.41 -1.11
C SER A 3 -6.27 -5.96 -1.41
N HIS A 4 -5.13 -5.75 -2.10
CA HIS A 4 -4.67 -4.46 -2.60
C HIS A 4 -5.69 -3.77 -3.52
N ASP A 5 -6.30 -4.50 -4.45
CA ASP A 5 -7.23 -3.93 -5.43
C ASP A 5 -8.51 -3.48 -4.73
N CYS A 6 -8.99 -4.27 -3.76
CA CYS A 6 -10.14 -3.91 -2.93
C CYS A 6 -9.87 -2.65 -2.10
N HIS A 7 -8.64 -2.51 -1.60
CA HIS A 7 -8.25 -1.35 -0.81
C HIS A 7 -8.17 -0.06 -1.66
N VAL A 8 -7.54 -0.13 -2.83
CA VAL A 8 -7.53 0.99 -3.79
C VAL A 8 -8.96 1.34 -4.24
N PHE A 9 -9.80 0.34 -4.49
CA PHE A 9 -11.20 0.53 -4.81
C PHE A 9 -11.94 1.26 -3.69
N MET A 10 -11.83 0.79 -2.44
CA MET A 10 -12.47 1.41 -1.28
C MET A 10 -12.07 2.89 -1.13
N GLN A 11 -10.80 3.21 -1.34
CA GLN A 11 -10.30 4.57 -1.16
C GLN A 11 -10.72 5.54 -2.27
N ARG A 12 -10.70 5.08 -3.53
CA ARG A 12 -10.75 5.98 -4.69
C ARG A 12 -11.99 5.81 -5.55
N LEU A 13 -12.46 4.58 -5.73
CA LEU A 13 -13.49 4.25 -6.71
C LEU A 13 -14.87 4.08 -6.06
N LEU A 14 -14.92 3.48 -4.87
CA LEU A 14 -16.15 3.23 -4.13
C LEU A 14 -16.94 4.53 -3.87
N PRO A 15 -16.34 5.65 -3.38
CA PRO A 15 -17.06 6.91 -3.17
C PRO A 15 -17.75 7.45 -4.42
N VAL A 16 -17.12 7.26 -5.58
CA VAL A 16 -17.63 7.75 -6.87
C VAL A 16 -18.72 6.83 -7.37
N GLY A 17 -18.51 5.51 -7.27
CA GLY A 17 -19.45 4.50 -7.78
C GLY A 17 -20.78 4.49 -7.04
N ILE A 18 -20.79 4.71 -5.72
CA ILE A 18 -22.02 4.61 -4.92
C ILE A 18 -22.84 5.90 -4.87
N ARG A 19 -22.27 7.03 -5.31
CA ARG A 19 -22.84 8.38 -5.09
C ARG A 19 -24.27 8.54 -5.59
N HIS A 20 -24.62 7.86 -6.68
CA HIS A 20 -25.95 7.91 -7.30
C HIS A 20 -26.74 6.61 -7.15
N LEU A 21 -26.18 5.61 -6.46
CA LEU A 21 -26.78 4.28 -6.29
C LEU A 21 -27.46 4.11 -4.93
N LEU A 22 -27.03 4.86 -3.92
CA LEU A 22 -27.52 4.73 -2.55
C LEU A 22 -28.06 6.06 -2.00
N PRO A 23 -28.94 6.01 -0.99
CA PRO A 23 -29.39 7.19 -0.25
C PRO A 23 -28.23 8.02 0.32
N GLU A 24 -28.39 9.33 0.36
CA GLU A 24 -27.31 10.27 0.72
C GLU A 24 -26.80 10.09 2.17
N ASP A 25 -27.71 9.70 3.06
CA ASP A 25 -27.44 9.32 4.45
C ASP A 25 -26.54 8.08 4.58
N VAL A 26 -26.58 7.17 3.60
CA VAL A 26 -25.69 6.00 3.52
C VAL A 26 -24.38 6.33 2.80
N VAL A 27 -24.45 7.10 1.72
CA VAL A 27 -23.27 7.49 0.92
C VAL A 27 -22.29 8.31 1.74
N LYS A 28 -22.77 9.30 2.50
CA LYS A 28 -21.90 10.23 3.25
C LYS A 28 -20.95 9.51 4.23
N PRO A 29 -21.41 8.62 5.13
CA PRO A 29 -20.54 7.86 6.01
C PRO A 29 -19.52 6.98 5.26
N ILE A 30 -19.92 6.34 4.15
CA ILE A 30 -19.00 5.54 3.34
C ILE A 30 -17.92 6.42 2.71
N MET A 31 -18.27 7.60 2.19
CA MET A 31 -17.30 8.56 1.66
C MET A 31 -16.31 9.05 2.73
N LEU A 32 -16.79 9.29 3.96
CA LEU A 32 -15.93 9.66 5.08
C LEU A 32 -14.96 8.53 5.44
N LEU A 33 -15.42 7.28 5.45
CA LEU A 33 -14.55 6.13 5.67
C LEU A 33 -13.48 6.01 4.57
N SER A 34 -13.86 6.16 3.30
CA SER A 34 -12.90 6.14 2.20
C SER A 34 -11.87 7.26 2.31
N ARG A 35 -12.29 8.47 2.71
CA ARG A 35 -11.39 9.60 2.98
C ARG A 35 -10.43 9.29 4.12
N PHE A 36 -10.92 8.72 5.22
CA PHE A 36 -10.10 8.29 6.34
C PHE A 36 -8.97 7.36 5.89
N PHE A 37 -9.29 6.30 5.14
CA PHE A 37 -8.26 5.39 4.63
C PHE A 37 -7.31 6.06 3.64
N SER A 38 -7.82 6.94 2.76
CA SER A 38 -6.97 7.69 1.83
C SER A 38 -5.96 8.59 2.55
N GLN A 39 -6.34 9.21 3.68
CA GLN A 39 -5.44 10.06 4.46
C GLN A 39 -4.45 9.23 5.29
N LEU A 40 -4.93 8.15 5.91
CA LEU A 40 -4.10 7.22 6.70
C LEU A 40 -2.97 6.60 5.87
N THR A 41 -3.19 6.41 4.57
CA THR A 41 -2.28 5.71 3.64
C THR A 41 -1.55 6.67 2.72
N ALA A 42 -1.59 7.96 3.04
CA ALA A 42 -0.79 8.95 2.36
C ALA A 42 0.71 8.61 2.48
N LYS A 43 1.47 8.92 1.42
CA LYS A 43 2.92 8.68 1.37
C LYS A 43 3.67 9.41 2.50
N THR A 44 3.15 10.55 2.93
CA THR A 44 3.70 11.37 4.00
C THR A 44 2.61 11.62 5.04
N LEU A 45 2.91 11.33 6.30
CA LEU A 45 1.99 11.54 7.41
C LEU A 45 2.38 12.77 8.22
N ARG A 46 1.42 13.65 8.47
CA ARG A 46 1.55 14.77 9.41
C ARG A 46 0.89 14.39 10.73
N ARG A 47 1.55 14.67 11.85
CA ARG A 47 1.02 14.32 13.19
C ARG A 47 -0.35 14.95 13.45
N THR A 48 -0.55 16.21 13.04
CA THR A 48 -1.82 16.92 13.17
C THR A 48 -2.97 16.19 12.46
N ASP A 49 -2.70 15.67 11.26
CA ASP A 49 -3.70 14.93 10.49
C ASP A 49 -4.05 13.62 11.20
N MET A 50 -3.06 12.92 11.79
CA MET A 50 -3.34 11.68 12.52
C MET A 50 -4.16 11.92 13.79
N PHE A 51 -3.92 13.01 14.52
CA PHE A 51 -4.77 13.39 15.66
C PHE A 51 -6.20 13.70 15.22
N GLN A 52 -6.39 14.35 14.07
CA GLN A 52 -7.72 14.56 13.51
C GLN A 52 -8.37 13.23 13.12
N LEU A 53 -7.63 12.33 12.47
CA LEU A 53 -8.13 11.00 12.08
C LEU A 53 -8.59 10.16 13.27
N ARG A 54 -7.95 10.28 14.44
CA ARG A 54 -8.41 9.62 15.68
C ARG A 54 -9.82 10.04 16.08
N HIS A 55 -10.18 11.29 15.88
CA HIS A 55 -11.51 11.78 16.17
C HIS A 55 -12.49 11.45 15.03
N ASP A 56 -12.06 11.64 13.78
CA ASP A 56 -12.89 11.40 12.59
C ASP A 56 -13.37 9.94 12.53
N ILE A 57 -12.52 8.95 12.85
CA ILE A 57 -12.92 7.55 12.77
C ILE A 57 -14.03 7.20 13.76
N VAL A 58 -13.99 7.76 14.97
CA VAL A 58 -15.06 7.56 15.96
C VAL A 58 -16.38 8.10 15.43
N GLN A 59 -16.37 9.29 14.84
CA GLN A 59 -17.57 9.87 14.23
C GLN A 59 -18.10 9.04 13.05
N VAL A 60 -17.21 8.47 12.23
CA VAL A 60 -17.58 7.58 11.12
C VAL A 60 -18.26 6.31 11.65
N LEU A 61 -17.68 5.67 12.67
CA LEU A 61 -18.24 4.48 13.27
C LEU A 61 -19.61 4.74 13.92
N CYS A 62 -19.77 5.84 14.66
CA CYS A 62 -21.07 6.22 15.21
C CYS A 62 -22.13 6.43 14.11
N LYS A 63 -21.77 7.05 12.99
CA LYS A 63 -22.68 7.20 11.85
C LYS A 63 -23.06 5.86 11.23
N PHE A 64 -22.11 4.93 11.14
CA PHE A 64 -22.42 3.57 10.67
C PHE A 64 -23.32 2.82 11.65
N GLU A 65 -23.18 3.04 12.95
CA GLU A 65 -23.98 2.33 13.96
C GLU A 65 -25.46 2.71 13.89
N MET A 66 -25.73 3.94 13.46
CA MET A 66 -27.10 4.41 13.20
C MET A 66 -27.74 3.81 11.94
N ILE A 67 -26.96 3.25 11.02
CA ILE A 67 -27.41 2.83 9.68
C ILE A 67 -27.37 1.32 9.51
N PHE A 68 -26.30 0.68 9.98
CA PHE A 68 -26.03 -0.73 9.77
C PHE A 68 -26.37 -1.56 11.01
N PRO A 69 -26.83 -2.81 10.83
CA PRO A 69 -27.15 -3.68 11.96
C PRO A 69 -25.88 -4.03 12.75
N PRO A 70 -26.00 -4.43 14.04
CA PRO A 70 -24.85 -4.82 14.88
C PRO A 70 -23.95 -5.89 14.26
N ALA A 71 -24.50 -6.78 13.41
CA ALA A 71 -23.73 -7.81 12.69
C ALA A 71 -22.67 -7.24 11.73
N PHE A 72 -22.78 -5.96 11.34
CA PHE A 72 -21.76 -5.27 10.52
C PHE A 72 -20.48 -4.97 11.31
N PHE A 73 -20.58 -4.79 12.64
CA PHE A 73 -19.49 -4.40 13.52
C PHE A 73 -18.66 -5.61 13.93
N THR A 74 -17.90 -6.12 12.97
CA THR A 74 -16.90 -7.16 13.21
C THR A 74 -15.62 -6.56 13.82
N SER A 75 -14.70 -7.42 14.25
CA SER A 75 -13.38 -7.01 14.76
C SER A 75 -12.64 -6.06 13.80
N MET A 76 -12.83 -6.21 12.48
CA MET A 76 -12.22 -5.35 11.47
C MET A 76 -12.66 -3.88 11.59
N MET A 77 -13.92 -3.62 11.94
CA MET A 77 -14.41 -2.25 12.12
C MET A 77 -13.78 -1.59 13.34
N HIS A 78 -13.58 -2.36 14.42
CA HIS A 78 -12.97 -1.86 15.65
C HIS A 78 -11.47 -1.59 15.49
N VAL A 79 -10.75 -2.40 14.72
CA VAL A 79 -9.31 -2.19 14.44
C VAL A 79 -9.06 -0.80 13.85
N MET A 80 -10.01 -0.25 13.07
CA MET A 80 -9.86 1.06 12.42
C MET A 80 -9.59 2.20 13.42
N VAL A 81 -10.10 2.11 14.65
CA VAL A 81 -9.91 3.11 15.70
C VAL A 81 -8.44 3.21 16.14
N HIS A 82 -7.71 2.10 16.05
CA HIS A 82 -6.32 2.01 16.48
C HIS A 82 -5.32 2.43 15.40
N LEU A 83 -5.73 2.41 14.12
CA LEU A 83 -4.82 2.67 12.99
C LEU A 83 -4.14 4.04 13.02
N PRO A 84 -4.80 5.16 13.40
CA PRO A 84 -4.12 6.45 13.46
C PRO A 84 -3.04 6.49 14.54
N GLU A 85 -3.27 5.85 15.68
CA GLU A 85 -2.28 5.77 16.77
C GLU A 85 -1.09 4.89 16.34
N GLU A 86 -1.38 3.77 15.70
CA GLU A 86 -0.37 2.89 15.13
C GLU A 86 0.49 3.63 14.08
N ALA A 87 -0.13 4.46 13.25
CA ALA A 87 0.56 5.29 12.26
C ALA A 87 1.42 6.40 12.90
N LEU A 88 1.03 6.93 14.06
CA LEU A 88 1.84 7.87 14.85
C LEU A 88 3.10 7.20 15.43
N LEU A 89 2.97 5.95 15.88
CA LEU A 89 4.05 5.20 16.52
C LEU A 89 5.01 4.58 15.50
N ALA A 90 4.48 3.95 14.46
CA ALA A 90 5.25 3.13 13.52
C ALA A 90 5.43 3.78 12.14
N GLY A 91 4.87 4.98 11.92
CA GLY A 91 4.99 5.72 10.67
C GLY A 91 4.02 5.23 9.57
N PRO A 92 4.28 5.61 8.30
CA PRO A 92 3.37 5.37 7.18
C PRO A 92 2.94 3.91 7.03
N VAL A 93 1.63 3.69 6.93
CA VAL A 93 1.02 2.35 6.92
C VAL A 93 1.43 1.53 5.69
N ASN A 94 1.71 2.20 4.56
CA ASN A 94 2.05 1.55 3.28
C ASN A 94 3.25 0.60 3.36
N TYR A 95 4.24 0.90 4.21
CA TYR A 95 5.43 0.07 4.39
C TYR A 95 5.19 -1.14 5.31
N ARG A 96 4.10 -1.12 6.07
CA ARG A 96 3.79 -2.10 7.11
C ARG A 96 2.61 -3.00 6.74
N TRP A 97 2.04 -2.79 5.56
CA TRP A 97 1.06 -3.72 5.00
C TRP A 97 1.68 -5.08 4.69
N MET A 98 0.82 -6.08 4.62
CA MET A 98 1.22 -7.41 4.16
C MET A 98 1.54 -7.45 2.66
N TYR A 99 1.09 -6.47 1.86
CA TYR A 99 1.21 -6.53 0.39
C TYR A 99 2.64 -6.67 -0.13
N PRO A 100 3.66 -5.96 0.40
CA PRO A 100 5.04 -6.17 -0.02
C PRO A 100 5.54 -7.59 0.30
N ILE A 101 5.15 -8.13 1.46
CA ILE A 101 5.51 -9.48 1.89
C ILE A 101 4.82 -10.52 1.00
N GLU A 102 3.51 -10.40 0.79
CA GLU A 102 2.74 -11.28 -0.10
C GLU A 102 3.29 -11.25 -1.53
N ARG A 103 3.67 -10.07 -2.03
CA ARG A 103 4.29 -9.92 -3.35
C ARG A 103 5.65 -10.61 -3.42
N LEU A 104 6.50 -10.42 -2.40
CA LEU A 104 7.80 -11.09 -2.32
C LEU A 104 7.61 -12.62 -2.30
N LEU A 105 6.73 -13.13 -1.44
CA LEU A 105 6.43 -14.56 -1.37
C LEU A 105 5.88 -15.10 -2.70
N GLY A 106 5.07 -14.30 -3.41
CA GLY A 106 4.59 -14.62 -4.74
C GLY A 106 5.71 -14.76 -5.77
N GLU A 107 6.74 -13.91 -5.73
CA GLU A 107 7.92 -14.02 -6.60
C GLU A 107 8.79 -15.21 -6.22
N LEU A 108 9.09 -15.39 -4.93
CA LEU A 108 9.89 -16.51 -4.44
C LEU A 108 9.25 -17.85 -4.80
N LYS A 109 7.92 -17.95 -4.72
CA LYS A 109 7.16 -19.15 -5.10
C LYS A 109 7.45 -19.60 -6.53
N LYS A 110 7.74 -18.69 -7.47
CA LYS A 110 8.07 -19.04 -8.86
C LYS A 110 9.40 -19.77 -8.99
N SER A 111 10.33 -19.53 -8.07
CA SER A 111 11.65 -20.17 -8.04
C SER A 111 11.68 -21.53 -7.34
N VAL A 112 10.62 -21.90 -6.60
CA VAL A 112 10.61 -23.11 -5.79
C VAL A 112 10.61 -24.37 -6.65
N ARG A 113 11.62 -25.22 -6.45
CA ARG A 113 11.67 -26.59 -6.94
C ARG A 113 11.42 -27.56 -5.79
N TRP A 114 10.38 -28.39 -5.92
CA TRP A 114 9.91 -29.30 -4.87
C TRP A 114 10.98 -30.25 -4.29
N ALA A 115 11.98 -30.63 -5.11
CA ALA A 115 13.07 -31.50 -4.65
C ALA A 115 14.09 -30.79 -3.74
N LYS A 116 14.25 -29.46 -3.86
CA LYS A 116 15.22 -28.64 -3.10
C LYS A 116 14.70 -27.20 -2.92
N PRO A 117 13.66 -26.97 -2.10
CA PRO A 117 12.98 -25.67 -2.02
C PRO A 117 13.92 -24.52 -1.67
N GLU A 118 14.68 -24.66 -0.58
CA GLU A 118 15.61 -23.63 -0.10
C GLU A 118 16.73 -23.36 -1.11
N GLY A 119 17.37 -24.42 -1.63
CA GLY A 119 18.45 -24.29 -2.61
C GLY A 119 18.00 -23.60 -3.89
N SER A 120 16.79 -23.90 -4.38
CA SER A 120 16.25 -23.25 -5.59
C SER A 120 15.91 -21.78 -5.40
N ILE A 121 15.45 -21.39 -4.20
CA ILE A 121 15.21 -19.99 -3.86
C ILE A 121 16.55 -19.24 -3.81
N ILE A 122 17.55 -19.79 -3.12
CA ILE A 122 18.88 -19.17 -2.99
C ILE A 122 19.52 -19.00 -4.37
N GLU A 123 19.47 -20.03 -5.22
CA GLU A 123 20.00 -19.96 -6.58
C GLU A 123 19.36 -18.84 -7.40
N ALA A 124 18.02 -18.76 -7.38
CA ALA A 124 17.30 -17.69 -8.08
C ALA A 124 17.62 -16.31 -7.51
N TRP A 125 17.81 -16.20 -6.19
CA TRP A 125 18.13 -14.94 -5.53
C TRP A 125 19.54 -14.44 -5.87
N VAL A 126 20.53 -15.34 -5.89
CA VAL A 126 21.90 -15.03 -6.33
C VAL A 126 21.92 -14.56 -7.79
N GLN A 127 21.15 -15.21 -8.67
CA GLN A 127 21.01 -14.77 -10.05
C GLN A 127 20.37 -13.38 -10.14
N TYR A 128 19.29 -13.14 -9.39
CA TYR A 128 18.60 -11.85 -9.35
C TYR A 128 19.53 -10.72 -8.87
N GLU A 129 20.26 -10.90 -7.77
CA GLU A 129 21.20 -9.91 -7.25
C GLU A 129 22.36 -9.65 -8.21
N SER A 130 22.93 -10.71 -8.80
CA SER A 130 24.02 -10.59 -9.78
C SER A 130 23.59 -9.79 -11.01
N LEU A 131 22.42 -10.09 -11.58
CA LEU A 131 21.87 -9.36 -12.73
C LEU A 131 21.51 -7.92 -12.37
N THR A 132 20.97 -7.69 -11.17
CA THR A 132 20.67 -6.35 -10.66
C THR A 132 21.95 -5.52 -10.52
N PHE A 133 23.00 -6.09 -9.93
CA PHE A 133 24.30 -5.43 -9.79
C PHE A 133 24.91 -5.09 -11.16
N CYS A 134 25.00 -6.06 -12.07
CA CYS A 134 25.51 -5.81 -13.43
C CYS A 134 24.67 -4.75 -14.15
N GLY A 135 23.34 -4.78 -14.00
CA GLY A 135 22.42 -3.83 -14.61
C GLY A 135 22.62 -2.37 -14.18
N MET A 136 23.27 -2.11 -13.04
CA MET A 136 23.61 -0.75 -12.62
C MET A 136 24.74 -0.12 -13.46
N TYR A 137 25.58 -0.94 -14.10
CA TYR A 137 26.74 -0.49 -14.87
C TYR A 137 26.54 -0.57 -16.39
N LEU A 138 25.52 -1.31 -16.86
CA LEU A 138 25.18 -1.42 -18.28
C LEU A 138 24.34 -0.22 -18.72
N LYS A 139 24.95 0.72 -19.46
CA LYS A 139 24.28 1.91 -20.00
C LYS A 139 23.60 1.67 -21.35
N ASP A 140 24.14 0.75 -22.14
CA ASP A 140 23.73 0.53 -23.54
C ASP A 140 22.69 -0.59 -23.72
N VAL A 141 22.20 -1.16 -22.62
CA VAL A 141 21.20 -2.25 -22.61
C VAL A 141 20.03 -1.82 -21.75
N GLU A 142 18.79 -2.16 -22.13
CA GLU A 142 17.62 -1.90 -21.30
C GLU A 142 17.69 -2.73 -20.00
N THR A 143 17.70 -2.05 -18.86
CA THR A 143 17.74 -2.61 -17.51
C THR A 143 16.57 -2.08 -16.68
N VAL A 144 16.32 -2.69 -15.52
CA VAL A 144 15.31 -2.22 -14.55
C VAL A 144 15.56 -0.77 -14.09
N PHE A 145 16.79 -0.27 -14.24
CA PHE A 145 17.18 1.08 -13.79
C PHE A 145 16.94 2.15 -14.84
N ASN A 146 17.18 1.86 -16.12
CA ASN A 146 17.06 2.84 -17.22
C ASN A 146 15.72 2.75 -17.98
N ARG A 147 14.96 1.67 -17.80
CA ARG A 147 13.66 1.50 -18.45
C ARG A 147 12.70 2.62 -18.02
N PRO A 148 12.03 3.30 -18.98
CA PRO A 148 11.03 4.31 -18.65
C PRO A 148 9.88 3.69 -17.83
N GLN A 149 9.44 4.39 -16.79
CA GLN A 149 8.33 3.92 -15.96
C GLN A 149 7.06 3.76 -16.79
N ARG A 150 6.30 2.71 -16.48
CA ARG A 150 5.03 2.40 -17.16
C ARG A 150 3.91 3.40 -16.80
N ASN A 151 4.03 4.06 -15.65
CA ASN A 151 3.17 5.15 -15.19
C ASN A 151 4.03 6.42 -15.01
N ASN A 152 3.51 7.59 -15.39
CA ASN A 152 4.22 8.86 -15.27
C ASN A 152 4.02 9.43 -13.85
N ASP A 153 4.71 8.86 -12.87
CA ASP A 153 4.50 9.19 -11.45
C ASP A 153 5.27 10.46 -10.99
N GLY A 154 5.76 11.28 -11.93
CA GLY A 154 6.29 12.63 -11.69
C GLY A 154 7.52 12.73 -10.76
N GLY A 155 8.08 11.61 -10.31
CA GLY A 155 9.21 11.57 -9.41
C GLY A 155 10.52 11.34 -10.16
N MET A 156 11.45 12.29 -10.12
CA MET A 156 12.85 12.02 -10.45
C MET A 156 13.38 10.95 -9.49
N ARG A 157 13.89 9.83 -10.02
CA ARG A 157 14.73 8.88 -9.30
C ARG A 157 16.06 9.57 -8.95
N ASN A 158 16.09 10.36 -7.88
CA ASN A 158 17.33 10.54 -7.13
C ASN A 158 17.44 9.42 -6.09
N GLU A 159 17.49 8.17 -6.59
CA GLU A 159 17.73 6.95 -5.81
C GLU A 159 19.21 6.57 -5.77
N LYS A 160 20.11 7.47 -6.18
CA LYS A 160 21.55 7.25 -5.97
C LYS A 160 21.92 7.81 -4.61
N LEU A 161 22.27 6.92 -3.68
CA LEU A 161 23.20 7.30 -2.61
C LEU A 161 24.40 7.95 -3.29
N SER A 162 24.85 9.09 -2.77
CA SER A 162 25.95 9.87 -3.36
C SER A 162 27.20 9.02 -3.63
N VAL A 163 27.40 7.96 -2.85
CA VAL A 163 28.47 6.96 -2.98
C VAL A 163 28.43 6.20 -4.32
N PHE A 164 27.25 6.04 -4.94
CA PHE A 164 27.07 5.41 -6.26
C PHE A 164 26.76 6.42 -7.38
N ALA A 165 26.89 7.72 -7.10
CA ALA A 165 26.85 8.74 -8.14
C ALA A 165 28.16 8.67 -8.92
N GLN A 166 28.06 8.40 -10.23
CA GLN A 166 29.21 8.53 -11.11
C GLN A 166 29.60 10.01 -11.17
N SER A 167 30.77 10.33 -10.63
CA SER A 167 31.48 11.56 -10.97
C SER A 167 31.74 11.51 -12.46
N ALA A 168 31.24 12.50 -13.20
CA ALA A 168 31.67 12.75 -14.56
C ALA A 168 33.11 13.27 -14.56
#